data_AF-A0A817W5I7-F1
#
_entry.id   AF-A0A817W5I7-F1
#
_cell.length_a   1.000
_cell.length_b   1.000
_cell.length_c   1.000
_cell.angle_alpha   90.00
_cell.angle_beta   90.00
_cell.angle_gamma   90.00
#
_symmetry.space_group_name_H-M   'P 1'
#
loop_
_entity.id
_entity.type
_entity.pdbx_description
1 polymer ?
#
loop_
_entity_poly.entity_id
_entity_poly.type
_entity_poly.pdbx_seq_one_letter_code
_entity_poly.pdbx_strand_id
1 'polypeptide(L)'
;MGNSHSLLTPRYCAHICTNDGKIFKLSYRALVDHIVLLRLVTAHPEITEPGETLNYFIEDYCRRMVRQEMNTRHQQQALPWQIEWIWHVHRLHPVAYNDDCTKQLSSRQVVDKKYRRVRIKEHERHHSTVFPEPIRNRATLVPSLDLVSAVIRQRDFLQKFQRHYLFSRNLIDVKRDWFEQMAQNYISFLKLAIQGEIIVPTFDIDLMWHTHMRFPSCYQRISIKLCGFVLDHNDSINNVTLADAYQKTADRWRQTYKVNYGENIPKDKLRDSQYVSSCAIIVAPSGTSGDGCSDAGDGGSGGGSCGGEGSGCGGDGGGGGEGSGCGGEGSGCGGDGGGGGGDDGGGGGGGDGGGGDGGDGGGCGGCGGCGGD
;
A
#
# COMPACT_ATOMS: atom_id res chain seq x y z
N MET A 1 24.32 -14.04 -3.78
CA MET A 1 24.48 -12.80 -2.98
C MET A 1 23.58 -12.92 -1.75
N GLY A 2 24.16 -13.27 -0.60
CA GLY A 2 23.41 -13.86 0.52
C GLY A 2 22.83 -12.88 1.57
N ASN A 3 22.09 -13.46 2.53
CA ASN A 3 21.37 -12.83 3.65
C ASN A 3 22.15 -11.82 4.53
N SER A 4 23.48 -11.74 4.41
CA SER A 4 24.36 -10.97 5.32
C SER A 4 24.14 -9.45 5.28
N HIS A 5 23.79 -8.89 4.11
CA HIS A 5 23.62 -7.43 3.96
C HIS A 5 22.53 -6.83 4.86
N SER A 6 21.49 -7.61 5.21
CA SER A 6 20.34 -7.16 6.01
C SER A 6 20.64 -6.84 7.49
N LEU A 7 21.83 -7.19 7.99
CA LEU A 7 22.29 -6.82 9.33
C LEU A 7 23.08 -5.51 9.34
N LEU A 8 23.78 -5.20 8.24
CA LEU A 8 24.63 -4.01 8.09
C LEU A 8 23.88 -2.81 7.51
N THR A 9 22.68 -3.00 6.93
CA THR A 9 21.86 -1.89 6.41
C THR A 9 21.45 -0.91 7.52
N PRO A 10 21.57 0.42 7.28
CA PRO A 10 21.20 1.44 8.25
C PRO A 10 19.77 1.32 8.81
N ARG A 11 19.60 1.72 10.08
CA ARG A 11 18.31 1.78 10.78
C ARG A 11 17.68 3.17 10.73
N TYR A 12 17.52 3.74 9.54
CA TYR A 12 16.77 4.99 9.40
C TYR A 12 15.26 4.73 9.47
N CYS A 13 14.52 5.70 9.98
CA CYS A 13 13.08 5.65 10.11
C CYS A 13 12.51 7.03 9.78
N ALA A 14 11.65 7.12 8.77
CA ALA A 14 10.85 8.30 8.54
C ALA A 14 9.63 8.26 9.47
N HIS A 15 9.41 9.36 10.17
CA HIS A 15 8.30 9.53 11.11
C HIS A 15 7.20 10.35 10.45
N ILE A 16 6.02 9.75 10.37
CA ILE A 16 4.78 10.36 9.88
C ILE A 16 3.94 10.61 11.12
N CYS A 17 4.04 11.79 11.72
CA CYS A 17 3.12 12.15 12.81
C CYS A 17 1.75 12.45 12.20
N THR A 18 0.66 12.35 12.97
CA THR A 18 -0.67 12.81 12.56
C THR A 18 -1.23 13.78 13.60
N ASN A 19 -2.27 14.55 13.26
CA ASN A 19 -2.79 15.63 14.11
C ASN A 19 -3.30 15.14 15.49
N ASP A 20 -3.61 13.84 15.63
CA ASP A 20 -3.95 13.16 16.90
C ASP A 20 -2.71 12.65 17.67
N GLY A 21 -1.50 13.11 17.33
CA GLY A 21 -0.25 12.76 18.00
C GLY A 21 0.31 11.37 17.69
N LYS A 22 -0.41 10.51 16.97
CA LYS A 22 0.09 9.17 16.59
C LYS A 22 1.24 9.28 15.59
N ILE A 23 2.24 8.42 15.73
CA ILE A 23 3.46 8.44 14.92
C ILE A 23 3.59 7.12 14.17
N PHE A 24 3.40 7.17 12.85
CA PHE A 24 3.64 6.05 11.96
C PHE A 24 5.07 6.07 11.42
N LYS A 25 5.58 4.90 11.06
CA LYS A 25 7.01 4.67 10.85
C LYS A 25 7.26 3.90 9.56
N LEU A 26 7.88 4.56 8.59
CA LEU A 26 8.39 3.92 7.38
C LEU A 26 9.90 3.75 7.54
N SER A 27 10.36 2.50 7.70
CA SER A 27 11.78 2.21 7.95
C SER A 27 12.55 2.02 6.65
N TYR A 28 13.81 2.46 6.62
CA TYR A 28 14.69 2.25 5.46
C TYR A 28 14.88 0.76 5.14
N ARG A 29 14.84 -0.10 6.17
CA ARG A 29 14.83 -1.57 6.00
C ARG A 29 13.66 -2.06 5.15
N ALA A 30 12.46 -1.46 5.27
CA ALA A 30 11.33 -1.85 4.43
C ALA A 30 11.56 -1.52 2.94
N LEU A 31 12.19 -0.38 2.65
CA LEU A 31 12.62 0.00 1.29
C LEU A 31 13.72 -0.92 0.78
N VAL A 32 14.72 -1.24 1.60
CA VAL A 32 15.77 -2.22 1.25
C VAL A 32 15.16 -3.59 0.94
N ASP A 33 14.30 -4.11 1.80
CA ASP A 33 13.61 -5.39 1.60
C ASP A 33 12.68 -5.37 0.37
N HIS A 34 12.25 -4.19 -0.10
CA HIS A 34 11.47 -4.04 -1.32
C HIS A 34 12.39 -4.01 -2.56
N ILE A 35 13.45 -3.20 -2.55
CA ILE A 35 14.48 -3.17 -3.60
C ILE A 35 15.08 -4.55 -3.85
N VAL A 36 15.33 -5.33 -2.80
CA VAL A 36 15.85 -6.71 -2.92
C VAL A 36 14.85 -7.63 -3.63
N LEU A 37 13.54 -7.46 -3.39
CA LEU A 37 12.51 -8.19 -4.14
C LEU A 37 12.50 -7.78 -5.61
N LEU A 38 12.49 -6.48 -5.89
CA LEU A 38 12.49 -5.94 -7.26
C LEU A 38 13.70 -6.44 -8.06
N ARG A 39 14.91 -6.34 -7.51
CA ARG A 39 16.14 -6.86 -8.15
C ARG A 39 16.06 -8.36 -8.46
N LEU A 40 15.48 -9.15 -7.56
CA LEU A 40 15.33 -10.59 -7.72
C LEU A 40 14.34 -10.92 -8.84
N VAL A 41 13.19 -10.25 -8.87
CA VAL A 41 12.18 -10.39 -9.92
C VAL A 41 12.73 -9.93 -11.27
N THR A 42 13.46 -8.82 -11.33
CA THR A 42 14.15 -8.35 -12.55
C THR A 42 15.17 -9.35 -13.10
N ALA A 43 15.77 -10.18 -12.24
CA ALA A 43 16.70 -11.23 -12.66
C ALA A 43 16.00 -12.54 -13.09
N HIS A 44 14.68 -12.62 -12.93
CA HIS A 44 13.84 -13.80 -13.13
C HIS A 44 12.56 -13.44 -13.91
N PRO A 45 12.66 -13.10 -15.21
CA PRO A 45 11.53 -12.64 -16.01
C PRO A 45 10.40 -13.69 -16.13
N GLU A 46 10.69 -14.98 -15.90
CA GLU A 46 9.73 -16.09 -15.96
C GLU A 46 8.55 -15.96 -14.98
N ILE A 47 8.66 -15.10 -13.96
CA ILE A 47 7.56 -14.78 -13.02
C ILE A 47 6.82 -13.48 -13.37
N THR A 48 7.14 -12.87 -14.52
CA THR A 48 6.54 -11.62 -15.00
C THR A 48 5.93 -11.75 -16.40
N GLU A 49 5.93 -12.94 -16.97
CA GLU A 49 5.46 -13.22 -18.34
C GLU A 49 4.31 -14.24 -18.31
N PRO A 50 3.36 -14.20 -19.27
CA PRO A 50 2.30 -15.19 -19.36
C PRO A 50 2.88 -16.59 -19.55
N GLY A 51 2.47 -17.55 -18.71
CA GLY A 51 2.90 -18.94 -18.82
C GLY A 51 2.55 -19.79 -17.60
N GLU A 52 2.80 -21.09 -17.72
CA GLU A 52 2.51 -22.09 -16.67
C GLU A 52 3.20 -21.76 -15.35
N THR A 53 4.44 -21.24 -15.40
CA THR A 53 5.20 -20.80 -14.22
C THR A 53 4.45 -19.74 -13.41
N LEU A 54 3.98 -18.67 -14.07
CA LEU A 54 3.24 -17.60 -13.40
C LEU A 54 1.91 -18.11 -12.84
N ASN A 55 1.16 -18.88 -13.63
CA ASN A 55 -0.12 -19.45 -13.22
C ASN A 55 0.03 -20.36 -11.98
N TYR A 56 1.02 -21.26 -11.97
CA TYR A 56 1.31 -22.14 -10.85
C TYR A 56 1.59 -21.36 -9.55
N PHE A 57 2.40 -20.30 -9.61
CA PHE A 57 2.70 -19.50 -8.41
C PHE A 57 1.51 -18.65 -7.95
N ILE A 58 0.63 -18.23 -8.86
CA ILE A 58 -0.65 -17.58 -8.51
C ILE A 58 -1.59 -18.58 -7.81
N GLU A 59 -1.72 -19.81 -8.31
CA GLU A 59 -2.52 -20.87 -7.68
C GLU A 59 -1.99 -21.25 -6.29
N ASP A 60 -0.68 -21.45 -6.14
CA ASP A 60 -0.05 -21.76 -4.85
C ASP A 60 -0.21 -20.60 -3.85
N TYR A 61 -0.11 -19.35 -4.31
CA TYR A 61 -0.41 -18.17 -3.49
C TYR A 61 -1.87 -18.17 -3.00
N CYS A 62 -2.83 -18.30 -3.92
CA CYS A 62 -4.26 -18.28 -3.61
C CYS A 62 -4.68 -19.42 -2.67
N ARG A 63 -4.07 -20.60 -2.82
CA ARG A 63 -4.21 -21.75 -1.91
C ARG A 63 -3.65 -21.45 -0.52
N ARG A 64 -2.46 -20.85 -0.42
CA ARG A 64 -1.81 -20.51 0.86
C ARG A 64 -2.60 -19.51 1.68
N MET A 65 -3.22 -18.52 1.02
CA MET A 65 -4.07 -17.52 1.66
C MET A 65 -5.26 -18.18 2.38
N VAL A 66 -6.07 -18.99 1.69
CA VAL A 66 -7.22 -19.69 2.29
C VAL A 66 -6.82 -20.67 3.40
N ARG A 67 -5.69 -21.37 3.23
CA ARG A 67 -5.18 -22.32 4.24
C ARG A 67 -4.48 -21.64 5.43
N GLN A 68 -4.50 -20.31 5.51
CA GLN A 68 -3.83 -19.52 6.54
C GLN A 68 -2.31 -19.80 6.66
N GLU A 69 -1.69 -20.26 5.57
CA GLU A 69 -0.26 -20.63 5.48
C GLU A 69 0.67 -19.41 5.39
N MET A 70 0.14 -18.20 5.65
CA MET A 70 0.84 -16.91 5.55
C MET A 70 0.60 -15.99 6.77
N ASN A 71 -0.11 -16.45 7.81
CA ASN A 71 -0.56 -15.60 8.92
C ASN A 71 0.50 -15.32 10.00
N THR A 72 1.58 -16.10 10.06
CA THR A 72 2.65 -16.00 11.07
C THR A 72 3.99 -15.59 10.46
N ARG A 73 4.88 -15.03 11.30
CA ARG A 73 6.25 -14.69 10.89
C ARG A 73 7.05 -15.90 10.40
N HIS A 74 6.85 -17.08 11.01
CA HIS A 74 7.56 -18.30 10.65
C HIS A 74 7.12 -18.82 9.27
N GLN A 75 5.81 -18.87 9.04
CA GLN A 75 5.24 -19.17 7.72
C GLN A 75 5.76 -18.22 6.63
N GLN A 76 5.70 -16.91 6.85
CA GLN A 76 6.17 -15.91 5.89
C GLN A 76 7.68 -16.00 5.62
N GLN A 77 8.48 -16.44 6.60
CA GLN A 77 9.91 -16.70 6.45
C GLN A 77 10.24 -17.95 5.62
N ALA A 78 9.27 -18.85 5.45
CA ALA A 78 9.38 -20.08 4.66
C ALA A 78 8.81 -19.95 3.24
N LEU A 79 8.23 -18.80 2.87
CA LEU A 79 7.66 -18.61 1.53
C LEU A 79 8.75 -18.60 0.44
N PRO A 80 8.50 -19.24 -0.72
CA PRO A 80 9.24 -18.97 -1.94
C PRO A 80 9.17 -17.48 -2.29
N TRP A 81 10.23 -16.93 -2.88
CA TRP A 81 10.28 -15.51 -3.21
C TRP A 81 9.25 -15.14 -4.30
N GLN A 82 8.90 -16.09 -5.17
CA GLN A 82 7.84 -15.95 -6.17
C GLN A 82 6.47 -15.70 -5.49
N ILE A 83 6.18 -16.40 -4.38
CA ILE A 83 4.94 -16.19 -3.62
C ILE A 83 4.94 -14.82 -2.93
N GLU A 84 6.08 -14.35 -2.43
CA GLU A 84 6.21 -12.97 -1.92
C GLU A 84 6.03 -11.92 -3.05
N TRP A 85 6.42 -12.22 -4.29
CA TRP A 85 6.17 -11.37 -5.45
C TRP A 85 4.68 -11.31 -5.82
N ILE A 86 4.00 -12.44 -6.04
CA ILE A 86 2.55 -12.45 -6.31
C ILE A 86 1.78 -11.76 -5.19
N TRP A 87 2.13 -12.04 -3.92
CA TRP A 87 1.53 -11.38 -2.78
C TRP A 87 1.84 -9.87 -2.73
N HIS A 88 3.01 -9.44 -3.19
CA HIS A 88 3.34 -8.02 -3.31
C HIS A 88 2.47 -7.33 -4.36
N VAL A 89 2.33 -7.89 -5.56
CA VAL A 89 1.47 -7.33 -6.62
C VAL A 89 0.01 -7.25 -6.18
N HIS A 90 -0.50 -8.28 -5.51
CA HIS A 90 -1.86 -8.23 -4.95
C HIS A 90 -2.00 -7.10 -3.93
N ARG A 91 -1.03 -6.91 -3.02
CA ARG A 91 -1.04 -5.79 -2.05
C ARG A 91 -0.84 -4.41 -2.67
N LEU A 92 -0.35 -4.30 -3.90
CA LEU A 92 -0.36 -3.02 -4.64
C LEU A 92 -1.78 -2.56 -4.94
N HIS A 93 -2.79 -3.42 -4.88
CA HIS A 93 -4.20 -3.06 -5.08
C HIS A 93 -4.94 -3.10 -3.73
N PRO A 94 -4.72 -2.12 -2.83
CA PRO A 94 -5.14 -2.19 -1.42
C PRO A 94 -6.65 -2.33 -1.23
N VAL A 95 -7.48 -1.82 -2.16
CA VAL A 95 -8.95 -2.01 -2.10
C VAL A 95 -9.31 -3.46 -2.42
N ALA A 96 -8.86 -3.99 -3.55
CA ALA A 96 -9.10 -5.39 -3.95
C ALA A 96 -8.55 -6.38 -2.91
N TYR A 97 -7.32 -6.16 -2.44
CA TYR A 97 -6.69 -6.99 -1.41
C TYR A 97 -7.45 -7.01 -0.08
N ASN A 98 -7.98 -5.86 0.34
CA ASN A 98 -8.83 -5.78 1.54
C ASN A 98 -10.12 -6.58 1.34
N ASP A 99 -10.78 -6.40 0.21
CA ASP A 99 -12.06 -7.06 -0.09
C ASP A 99 -11.89 -8.58 -0.21
N ASP A 100 -10.86 -9.05 -0.90
CA ASP A 100 -10.55 -10.47 -1.03
C ASP A 100 -10.23 -11.09 0.34
N CYS A 101 -9.44 -10.42 1.17
CA CYS A 101 -9.14 -10.89 2.52
C CYS A 101 -10.37 -10.92 3.44
N THR A 102 -11.21 -9.88 3.41
CA THR A 102 -12.34 -9.73 4.34
C THR A 102 -13.55 -10.58 3.94
N LYS A 103 -13.79 -10.78 2.64
CA LYS A 103 -14.93 -11.54 2.12
C LYS A 103 -14.66 -13.04 2.02
N GLN A 104 -13.42 -13.46 1.70
CA GLN A 104 -13.12 -14.85 1.33
C GLN A 104 -12.30 -15.62 2.38
N LEU A 105 -11.57 -14.96 3.27
CA LEU A 105 -10.80 -15.64 4.32
C LEU A 105 -11.63 -15.84 5.58
N SER A 106 -11.45 -16.98 6.25
CA SER A 106 -12.10 -17.28 7.52
C SER A 106 -11.71 -16.36 8.67
N SER A 107 -10.59 -15.64 8.57
CA SER A 107 -10.21 -14.57 9.50
C SER A 107 -11.02 -13.28 9.32
N ARG A 108 -11.61 -13.05 8.14
CA ARG A 108 -12.23 -11.78 7.70
C ARG A 108 -11.33 -10.55 7.94
N GLN A 109 -10.02 -10.74 7.85
CA GLN A 109 -8.99 -9.74 8.14
C GLN A 109 -7.85 -9.85 7.13
N VAL A 110 -7.25 -8.71 6.77
CA VAL A 110 -6.08 -8.65 5.89
C VAL A 110 -4.89 -9.42 6.47
N VAL A 111 -4.20 -10.17 5.61
CA VAL A 111 -2.94 -10.83 6.01
C VAL A 111 -1.81 -9.79 6.00
N ASP A 112 -1.31 -9.42 7.17
CA ASP A 112 -0.23 -8.44 7.32
C ASP A 112 1.18 -9.03 7.16
N LYS A 113 2.11 -8.25 6.61
CA LYS A 113 3.54 -8.64 6.51
C LYS A 113 4.25 -8.54 7.86
N LYS A 114 4.46 -9.70 8.49
CA LYS A 114 5.16 -9.90 9.77
C LYS A 114 6.65 -10.24 9.59
N TYR A 115 7.01 -10.95 8.51
CA TYR A 115 8.42 -11.17 8.14
C TYR A 115 8.87 -10.13 7.10
N ARG A 116 9.85 -9.29 7.46
CA ARG A 116 10.25 -8.13 6.65
C ARG A 116 11.22 -8.49 5.52
N ARG A 117 12.23 -9.32 5.83
CA ARG A 117 13.30 -9.73 4.90
C ARG A 117 12.79 -10.58 3.74
N VAL A 118 13.39 -10.43 2.56
CA VAL A 118 13.28 -11.42 1.47
C VAL A 118 14.37 -12.46 1.67
N ARG A 119 14.00 -13.73 1.84
CA ARG A 119 14.99 -14.80 1.98
C ARG A 119 15.48 -15.23 0.60
N ILE A 120 16.56 -14.59 0.13
CA ILE A 120 17.41 -15.20 -0.89
C ILE A 120 18.14 -16.37 -0.22
N LYS A 121 17.48 -17.54 -0.15
CA LYS A 121 18.24 -18.79 -0.22
C LYS A 121 18.98 -18.74 -1.56
N GLU A 122 20.24 -19.16 -1.58
CA GLU A 122 20.88 -19.49 -2.84
C GLU A 122 20.04 -20.53 -3.58
N HIS A 123 20.05 -20.47 -4.91
CA HIS A 123 19.33 -21.38 -5.80
C HIS A 123 19.62 -22.85 -5.44
N GLU A 124 18.78 -23.43 -4.57
CA GLU A 124 18.43 -24.84 -4.69
C GLU A 124 17.76 -24.95 -6.05
N ARG A 125 18.49 -25.54 -6.99
CA ARG A 125 18.27 -25.60 -8.45
C ARG A 125 16.89 -26.14 -8.83
N HIS A 126 15.85 -25.36 -8.63
CA HIS A 126 14.52 -25.61 -9.17
C HIS A 126 14.41 -24.99 -10.57
N HIS A 127 15.41 -25.30 -11.42
CA HIS A 127 15.24 -25.36 -12.87
C HIS A 127 14.46 -26.62 -13.29
N SER A 128 14.06 -27.47 -12.33
CA SER A 128 13.00 -28.44 -12.53
C SER A 128 11.72 -27.73 -12.92
N THR A 129 11.40 -27.77 -14.22
CA THR A 129 10.06 -27.58 -14.80
C THR A 129 9.03 -28.60 -14.28
N VAL A 130 9.46 -29.53 -13.43
CA VAL A 130 8.61 -30.38 -12.59
C VAL A 130 7.94 -29.52 -11.53
N PHE A 131 6.81 -28.92 -11.91
CA PHE A 131 5.84 -28.44 -10.93
C PHE A 131 5.44 -29.61 -10.01
N PRO A 132 5.31 -29.40 -8.69
CA PRO A 132 4.61 -30.34 -7.83
C PRO A 132 3.23 -30.68 -8.40
N GLU A 133 2.78 -31.93 -8.20
CA GLU A 133 1.49 -32.45 -8.70
C GLU A 133 0.36 -31.40 -8.65
N PRO A 134 -0.41 -31.22 -9.73
CA PRO A 134 -1.40 -30.15 -9.86
C PRO A 134 -2.36 -30.14 -8.67
N ILE A 135 -2.67 -28.94 -8.18
CA ILE A 135 -3.42 -28.70 -6.94
C ILE A 135 -4.89 -29.08 -7.13
N ARG A 136 -5.20 -30.39 -7.07
CA ARG A 136 -6.56 -30.90 -7.23
C ARG A 136 -7.45 -30.56 -6.03
N ASN A 137 -8.67 -30.08 -6.30
CA ASN A 137 -9.82 -29.98 -5.39
C ASN A 137 -9.51 -29.46 -3.98
N ARG A 138 -9.14 -28.18 -3.86
CA ARG A 138 -9.19 -27.45 -2.59
C ARG A 138 -9.72 -26.04 -2.81
N ALA A 139 -10.41 -25.50 -1.80
CA ALA A 139 -10.82 -24.10 -1.80
C ALA A 139 -9.59 -23.19 -1.95
N THR A 140 -9.59 -22.36 -2.98
CA THR A 140 -8.60 -21.33 -3.25
C THR A 140 -9.23 -19.95 -3.09
N LEU A 141 -8.41 -18.94 -2.82
CA LEU A 141 -8.82 -17.56 -3.01
C LEU A 141 -9.17 -17.37 -4.49
N VAL A 142 -10.23 -16.62 -4.79
CA VAL A 142 -10.54 -16.18 -6.16
C VAL A 142 -10.35 -14.65 -6.17
N PRO A 143 -9.16 -14.14 -6.52
CA PRO A 143 -8.89 -12.72 -6.43
C PRO A 143 -9.86 -11.91 -7.30
N SER A 144 -10.35 -10.79 -6.77
CA SER A 144 -11.19 -9.84 -7.54
C SER A 144 -10.38 -9.09 -8.62
N LEU A 145 -9.05 -9.11 -8.48
CA LEU A 145 -8.07 -8.62 -9.43
C LEU A 145 -7.54 -9.75 -10.33
N ASP A 146 -7.46 -9.54 -11.64
CA ASP A 146 -6.65 -10.40 -12.52
C ASP A 146 -5.16 -10.25 -12.18
N LEU A 147 -4.66 -11.19 -11.38
CA LEU A 147 -3.26 -11.24 -10.94
C LEU A 147 -2.27 -11.49 -12.10
N VAL A 148 -2.69 -12.16 -13.19
CA VAL A 148 -1.80 -12.37 -14.35
C VAL A 148 -1.57 -11.04 -15.03
N SER A 149 -2.64 -10.31 -15.38
CA SER A 149 -2.52 -8.98 -15.97
C SER A 149 -1.84 -7.97 -15.04
N ALA A 150 -2.14 -8.00 -13.73
CA ALA A 150 -1.49 -7.13 -12.76
C ALA A 150 0.02 -7.37 -12.68
N VAL A 151 0.47 -8.62 -12.63
CA VAL A 151 1.91 -8.96 -12.63
C VAL A 151 2.60 -8.49 -13.92
N ILE A 152 1.93 -8.61 -15.07
CA ILE A 152 2.47 -8.17 -16.37
C ILE A 152 2.60 -6.63 -16.42
N ARG A 153 1.64 -5.87 -15.90
CA ARG A 153 1.71 -4.39 -15.87
C ARG A 153 2.88 -3.87 -15.05
N GLN A 154 3.31 -4.60 -14.02
CA GLN A 154 4.50 -4.24 -13.22
C GLN A 154 5.84 -4.34 -13.98
N ARG A 155 5.88 -4.94 -15.19
CA ARG A 155 7.10 -4.97 -16.04
C ARG A 155 7.60 -3.56 -16.37
N ASP A 156 6.70 -2.61 -16.64
CA ASP A 156 7.08 -1.22 -16.94
C ASP A 156 7.71 -0.52 -15.74
N PHE A 157 7.21 -0.80 -14.53
CA PHE A 157 7.83 -0.33 -13.29
C PHE A 157 9.23 -0.95 -13.09
N LEU A 158 9.38 -2.26 -13.34
CA LEU A 158 10.67 -2.95 -13.24
C LEU A 158 11.70 -2.42 -14.28
N GLN A 159 11.28 -2.11 -15.51
CA GLN A 159 12.14 -1.50 -16.53
C GLN A 159 12.57 -0.07 -16.15
N LYS A 160 11.66 0.74 -15.59
CA LYS A 160 12.01 2.05 -15.01
C LYS A 160 12.98 1.87 -13.83
N PHE A 161 12.75 0.87 -12.98
CA PHE A 161 13.61 0.58 -11.84
C PHE A 161 15.03 0.16 -12.26
N GLN A 162 15.22 -0.63 -13.31
CA GLN A 162 16.54 -0.98 -13.86
C GLN A 162 17.41 0.25 -14.18
N ARG A 163 16.79 1.35 -14.61
CA ARG A 163 17.45 2.63 -14.93
C ARG A 163 17.65 3.51 -13.69
N HIS A 164 17.00 3.18 -12.58
CA HIS A 164 17.07 3.96 -11.36
C HIS A 164 18.38 3.73 -10.61
N TYR A 165 18.93 4.77 -10.00
CA TYR A 165 20.26 4.68 -9.37
C TYR A 165 20.31 3.65 -8.22
N LEU A 166 19.17 3.37 -7.57
CA LEU A 166 19.03 2.33 -6.54
C LEU A 166 19.14 0.90 -7.08
N PHE A 167 19.08 0.65 -8.40
CA PHE A 167 19.11 -0.70 -8.94
C PHE A 167 20.43 -1.42 -8.66
N SER A 168 21.55 -0.78 -8.97
CA SER A 168 22.90 -1.37 -8.78
C SER A 168 23.62 -0.89 -7.53
N ARG A 169 23.04 0.04 -6.75
CA ARG A 169 23.69 0.66 -5.59
C ARG A 169 23.88 -0.33 -4.42
N ASN A 170 25.01 -0.24 -3.72
CA ASN A 170 25.09 -0.82 -2.37
C ASN A 170 24.20 -0.02 -1.40
N LEU A 171 23.17 -0.66 -0.87
CA LEU A 171 22.13 -0.03 -0.05
C LEU A 171 22.62 0.33 1.37
N ILE A 172 23.83 -0.09 1.74
CA ILE A 172 24.48 0.39 2.98
C ILE A 172 24.91 1.86 2.82
N ASP A 173 25.24 2.29 1.59
CA ASP A 173 25.86 3.59 1.30
C ASP A 173 24.84 4.68 0.92
N VAL A 174 23.55 4.41 1.08
CA VAL A 174 22.48 5.39 0.84
C VAL A 174 22.38 6.30 2.07
N LYS A 175 22.49 7.62 1.85
CA LYS A 175 22.46 8.60 2.93
C LYS A 175 21.06 8.68 3.56
N ARG A 176 21.04 8.86 4.89
CA ARG A 176 19.84 9.14 5.70
C ARG A 176 18.95 10.21 5.07
N ASP A 177 19.51 11.39 4.85
CA ASP A 177 18.79 12.59 4.44
C ASP A 177 18.05 12.39 3.11
N TRP A 178 18.62 11.57 2.22
CA TRP A 178 18.00 11.24 0.94
C TRP A 178 16.78 10.33 1.10
N PHE A 179 16.86 9.30 1.95
CA PHE A 179 15.70 8.46 2.28
C PHE A 179 14.60 9.26 3.01
N GLU A 180 15.01 10.12 3.93
CA GLU A 180 14.14 11.02 4.68
C GLU A 180 13.40 11.99 3.75
N GLN A 181 14.09 12.53 2.72
CA GLN A 181 13.49 13.37 1.69
C GLN A 181 12.54 12.61 0.76
N MET A 182 12.87 11.40 0.33
CA MET A 182 11.93 10.55 -0.41
C MET A 182 10.64 10.29 0.38
N ALA A 183 10.76 9.99 1.68
CA ALA A 183 9.60 9.79 2.54
C ALA A 183 8.78 11.07 2.69
N GLN A 184 9.43 12.23 2.81
CA GLN A 184 8.75 13.53 2.78
C GLN A 184 7.98 13.74 1.47
N ASN A 185 8.61 13.51 0.32
CA ASN A 185 7.99 13.71 -0.99
C ASN A 185 6.78 12.78 -1.16
N TYR A 186 6.88 11.52 -0.72
CA TYR A 186 5.78 10.56 -0.72
C TYR A 186 4.59 10.99 0.14
N ILE A 187 4.82 11.42 1.39
CA ILE A 187 3.74 11.87 2.29
C ILE A 187 3.11 13.18 1.80
N SER A 188 3.88 14.02 1.11
CA SER A 188 3.38 15.23 0.48
C SER A 188 2.50 14.90 -0.72
N PHE A 189 2.86 13.89 -1.53
CA PHE A 189 2.03 13.39 -2.62
C PHE A 189 0.69 12.80 -2.14
N LEU A 190 0.67 12.01 -1.06
CA LEU A 190 -0.59 11.48 -0.52
C LEU A 190 -1.59 12.59 -0.14
N LYS A 191 -1.10 13.75 0.31
CA LYS A 191 -1.94 14.91 0.68
C LYS A 191 -2.55 15.64 -0.52
N LEU A 192 -2.15 15.32 -1.75
CA LEU A 192 -2.76 15.84 -2.97
C LEU A 192 -3.93 14.97 -3.46
N ALA A 193 -4.20 13.84 -2.80
CA ALA A 193 -5.29 12.94 -3.13
C ALA A 193 -6.65 13.57 -2.83
N ILE A 194 -7.54 13.51 -3.80
CA ILE A 194 -8.95 13.93 -3.70
C ILE A 194 -9.79 12.76 -4.20
N GLN A 195 -10.88 12.46 -3.50
CA GLN A 195 -11.71 11.30 -3.80
C GLN A 195 -12.33 11.42 -5.20
N GLY A 196 -12.16 10.38 -6.03
CA GLY A 196 -12.63 10.35 -7.42
C GLY A 196 -11.67 10.96 -8.45
N GLU A 197 -10.52 11.49 -8.04
CA GLU A 197 -9.53 12.07 -8.94
C GLU A 197 -8.22 11.26 -9.02
N ILE A 198 -7.58 11.30 -10.18
CA ILE A 198 -6.32 10.60 -10.44
C ILE A 198 -5.15 11.51 -10.05
N ILE A 199 -4.24 10.99 -9.22
CA ILE A 199 -2.91 11.58 -8.99
C ILE A 199 -1.83 10.62 -9.48
N VAL A 200 -0.79 11.14 -10.14
CA VAL A 200 0.25 10.33 -10.80
C VAL A 200 1.60 10.58 -10.13
N PRO A 201 2.23 9.57 -9.49
CA PRO A 201 3.48 9.74 -8.76
C PRO A 201 4.69 9.92 -9.68
N THR A 202 5.74 10.60 -9.21
CA THR A 202 7.09 10.41 -9.77
C THR A 202 7.64 9.04 -9.37
N PHE A 203 8.69 8.56 -10.05
CA PHE A 203 9.23 7.22 -9.80
C PHE A 203 9.66 6.98 -8.33
N ASP A 204 10.33 7.94 -7.70
CA ASP A 204 10.74 7.84 -6.28
C ASP A 204 9.53 7.80 -5.32
N ILE A 205 8.48 8.57 -5.64
CA ILE A 205 7.22 8.59 -4.88
C ILE A 205 6.51 7.24 -5.03
N ASP A 206 6.47 6.69 -6.24
CA ASP A 206 5.85 5.40 -6.55
C ASP A 206 6.59 4.24 -5.85
N LEU A 207 7.92 4.23 -5.91
CA LEU A 207 8.77 3.26 -5.20
C LEU A 207 8.53 3.28 -3.68
N MET A 208 8.33 4.47 -3.09
CA MET A 208 7.99 4.61 -1.67
C MET A 208 6.55 4.20 -1.37
N TRP A 209 5.62 4.46 -2.28
CA TRP A 209 4.23 4.04 -2.17
C TRP A 209 4.09 2.51 -2.20
N HIS A 210 4.71 1.85 -3.19
CA HIS A 210 4.84 0.39 -3.27
C HIS A 210 5.46 -0.18 -2.00
N THR A 211 6.52 0.45 -1.48
CA THR A 211 7.18 0.04 -0.23
C THR A 211 6.20 0.06 0.96
N HIS A 212 5.33 1.06 1.04
CA HIS A 212 4.37 1.22 2.12
C HIS A 212 3.19 0.24 1.99
N MET A 213 2.66 0.02 0.77
CA MET A 213 1.55 -0.92 0.50
C MET A 213 1.87 -2.37 0.89
N ARG A 214 3.15 -2.75 1.04
CA ARG A 214 3.55 -4.06 1.60
C ARG A 214 3.05 -4.31 3.04
N PHE A 215 2.57 -3.29 3.75
CA PHE A 215 2.02 -3.35 5.11
C PHE A 215 0.54 -2.93 5.11
N PRO A 216 -0.39 -3.79 4.66
CA PRO A 216 -1.76 -3.40 4.29
C PRO A 216 -2.52 -2.67 5.40
N SER A 217 -2.49 -3.13 6.66
CA SER A 217 -3.18 -2.44 7.76
C SER A 217 -2.53 -1.09 8.12
N CYS A 218 -1.21 -0.98 8.01
CA CYS A 218 -0.48 0.27 8.25
C CYS A 218 -0.80 1.28 7.13
N TYR A 219 -0.84 0.81 5.87
CA TYR A 219 -1.18 1.59 4.69
C TYR A 219 -2.63 2.10 4.70
N GLN A 220 -3.61 1.21 4.86
CA GLN A 220 -5.05 1.54 4.86
C GLN A 220 -5.36 2.66 5.86
N ARG A 221 -4.86 2.52 7.08
CA ARG A 221 -5.03 3.48 8.17
C ARG A 221 -4.35 4.83 7.90
N ILE A 222 -3.13 4.85 7.34
CA ILE A 222 -2.47 6.09 6.94
C ILE A 222 -3.24 6.76 5.80
N SER A 223 -3.66 6.00 4.80
CA SER A 223 -4.35 6.53 3.64
C SER A 223 -5.67 7.19 4.06
N ILE A 224 -6.48 6.53 4.89
CA ILE A 224 -7.69 7.13 5.48
C ILE A 224 -7.35 8.39 6.29
N LYS A 225 -6.29 8.38 7.10
CA LYS A 225 -5.89 9.56 7.91
C LYS A 225 -5.38 10.76 7.10
N LEU A 226 -4.74 10.53 5.95
CA LEU A 226 -4.14 11.60 5.14
C LEU A 226 -5.03 12.04 3.96
N CYS A 227 -5.82 11.13 3.41
CA CYS A 227 -6.61 11.31 2.19
C CYS A 227 -8.12 11.34 2.47
N GLY A 228 -8.57 10.83 3.62
CA GLY A 228 -9.99 10.59 3.95
C GLY A 228 -10.54 9.23 3.48
N PHE A 229 -9.82 8.55 2.59
CA PHE A 229 -10.20 7.27 1.97
C PHE A 229 -8.97 6.38 1.76
N VAL A 230 -9.18 5.12 1.37
CA VAL A 230 -8.09 4.24 0.92
C VAL A 230 -7.77 4.60 -0.53
N LEU A 231 -6.64 5.27 -0.73
CA LEU A 231 -6.08 5.56 -2.04
C LEU A 231 -5.65 4.23 -2.69
N ASP A 232 -6.24 3.90 -3.83
CA ASP A 232 -5.91 2.69 -4.58
C ASP A 232 -4.81 2.99 -5.60
N HIS A 233 -3.95 2.01 -5.89
CA HIS A 233 -2.92 2.14 -6.93
C HIS A 233 -3.42 1.41 -8.17
N ASN A 234 -4.11 2.15 -9.04
CA ASN A 234 -4.62 1.63 -10.30
C ASN A 234 -3.54 1.78 -11.39
N ASP A 235 -2.83 0.69 -11.66
CA ASP A 235 -1.80 0.59 -12.70
C ASP A 235 -2.36 0.28 -14.12
N SER A 236 -3.68 0.27 -14.30
CA SER A 236 -4.34 -0.03 -15.59
C SER A 236 -4.80 1.19 -16.41
N ILE A 237 -4.47 2.41 -15.95
CA ILE A 237 -4.88 3.67 -16.59
C ILE A 237 -4.13 3.88 -17.92
N ASN A 238 -4.82 4.35 -18.96
CA ASN A 238 -4.22 4.59 -20.27
C ASN A 238 -3.24 5.78 -20.28
N ASN A 239 -2.27 5.76 -21.22
CA ASN A 239 -1.18 6.74 -21.29
C ASN A 239 -1.62 8.21 -21.53
N VAL A 240 -2.75 8.45 -22.22
CA VAL A 240 -3.23 9.81 -22.49
C VAL A 240 -3.80 10.42 -21.21
N THR A 241 -4.68 9.67 -20.53
CA THR A 241 -5.23 10.06 -19.23
C THR A 241 -4.13 10.21 -18.16
N LEU A 242 -3.07 9.40 -18.21
CA LEU A 242 -1.91 9.53 -17.31
C LEU A 242 -1.14 10.84 -17.53
N ALA A 243 -0.97 11.31 -18.76
CA ALA A 243 -0.24 12.56 -19.02
C ALA A 243 -0.97 13.79 -18.45
N ASP A 244 -2.28 13.89 -18.70
CA ASP A 244 -3.12 14.97 -18.17
C ASP A 244 -3.20 14.93 -16.63
N ALA A 245 -3.33 13.72 -16.05
CA ALA A 245 -3.36 13.54 -14.61
C ALA A 245 -2.00 13.84 -13.95
N TYR A 246 -0.88 13.56 -14.61
CA TYR A 246 0.45 13.96 -14.16
C TYR A 246 0.60 15.48 -14.13
N GLN A 247 0.16 16.19 -15.18
CA GLN A 247 0.20 17.66 -15.20
C GLN A 247 -0.68 18.25 -14.09
N LYS A 248 -1.91 17.75 -13.89
CA LYS A 248 -2.78 18.15 -12.78
C LYS A 248 -2.14 17.89 -11.41
N THR A 249 -1.44 16.77 -11.24
CA THR A 249 -0.68 16.46 -10.02
C THR A 249 0.46 17.45 -9.81
N ALA A 250 1.21 17.77 -10.86
CA ALA A 250 2.33 18.70 -10.82
C ALA A 250 1.89 20.13 -10.49
N ASP A 251 0.75 20.57 -11.03
CA ASP A 251 0.19 21.88 -10.75
C ASP A 251 -0.33 21.99 -9.32
N ARG A 252 -1.00 20.95 -8.80
CA ARG A 252 -1.38 20.87 -7.37
C ARG A 252 -0.14 20.94 -6.48
N TRP A 253 0.89 20.15 -6.77
CA TRP A 253 2.15 20.18 -6.03
C TRP A 253 2.78 21.58 -6.02
N ARG A 254 2.85 22.24 -7.18
CA ARG A 254 3.34 23.61 -7.33
C ARG A 254 2.50 24.62 -6.54
N GLN A 255 1.17 24.48 -6.58
CA GLN A 255 0.23 25.33 -5.84
C GLN A 255 0.36 25.14 -4.32
N THR A 256 0.51 23.90 -3.84
CA THR A 256 0.59 23.58 -2.40
C THR A 256 1.97 23.87 -1.80
N TYR A 257 3.06 23.46 -2.49
CA TYR A 257 4.41 23.46 -1.93
C TYR A 257 5.36 24.53 -2.51
N LYS A 258 4.91 25.28 -3.53
CA LYS A 258 5.65 26.38 -4.16
C LYS A 258 7.04 25.98 -4.73
N VAL A 259 7.17 24.72 -5.18
CA VAL A 259 8.34 24.15 -5.86
C VAL A 259 7.86 23.33 -7.07
N ASN A 260 8.74 22.98 -8.02
CA ASN A 260 8.34 22.15 -9.15
C ASN A 260 8.07 20.70 -8.71
N TYR A 261 7.30 19.96 -9.49
CA TYR A 261 7.03 18.55 -9.18
C TYR A 261 8.26 17.70 -9.40
N GLY A 262 8.58 16.84 -8.43
CA GLY A 262 9.84 16.08 -8.36
C GLY A 262 10.99 16.80 -7.68
N GLU A 263 10.89 18.11 -7.41
CA GLU A 263 11.86 18.81 -6.56
C GLU A 263 11.62 18.49 -5.07
N ASN A 264 12.70 18.54 -4.30
CA ASN A 264 12.67 18.33 -2.86
C ASN A 264 12.03 19.51 -2.15
N ILE A 265 10.94 19.27 -1.41
CA ILE A 265 10.22 20.34 -0.71
C ILE A 265 11.06 20.86 0.48
N PRO A 266 11.40 22.16 0.53
CA PRO A 266 12.06 22.78 1.68
C PRO A 266 11.20 22.75 2.95
N LYS A 267 11.85 22.68 4.12
CA LYS A 267 11.15 22.53 5.42
C LYS A 267 10.28 23.72 5.81
N ASP A 268 10.57 24.91 5.30
CA ASP A 268 9.73 26.11 5.43
C ASP A 268 8.41 25.97 4.67
N LYS A 269 8.44 25.54 3.40
CA LYS A 269 7.25 25.38 2.55
C LYS A 269 6.22 24.38 3.10
N LEU A 270 6.66 23.42 3.91
CA LEU A 270 5.76 22.49 4.60
C LEU A 270 4.91 23.15 5.71
N ARG A 271 5.34 24.30 6.24
CA ARG A 271 4.62 25.04 7.29
C ARG A 271 3.52 25.92 6.71
N ASP A 272 3.76 26.47 5.52
CA ASP A 272 2.87 27.43 4.84
C ASP A 272 1.81 26.74 3.95
N SER A 273 1.86 25.41 3.83
CA SER A 273 0.89 24.60 3.10
C SER A 273 -0.50 24.66 3.77
N GLN A 274 -1.56 24.84 2.96
CA GLN A 274 -2.96 24.84 3.41
C GLN A 274 -3.33 23.58 4.23
N TYR A 275 -2.68 22.45 3.94
CA TYR A 275 -2.63 21.30 4.83
C TYR A 275 -1.64 21.57 5.97
N VAL A 276 -2.05 22.36 6.96
CA VAL A 276 -1.26 22.63 8.18
C VAL A 276 -1.06 21.31 8.90
N SER A 277 0.19 20.86 8.95
CA SER A 277 0.48 19.47 9.25
C SER A 277 1.89 19.36 9.79
N SER A 278 2.01 19.35 11.13
CA SER A 278 3.23 19.10 11.93
C SER A 278 3.81 17.68 11.76
N CYS A 279 3.44 17.03 10.66
CA CYS A 279 3.31 15.59 10.49
C CYS A 279 4.55 14.91 9.90
N ALA A 280 5.63 15.67 9.71
CA ALA A 280 6.93 15.17 9.31
C ALA A 280 8.05 15.89 10.07
N ILE A 281 7.94 15.93 11.40
CA ILE A 281 9.12 16.20 12.23
C ILE A 281 9.99 14.94 12.23
N ILE A 282 11.04 14.97 11.43
CA ILE A 282 12.06 13.94 11.41
C ILE A 282 12.96 14.14 12.63
N VAL A 283 12.57 13.52 13.75
CA VAL A 283 13.39 13.47 14.97
C VAL A 283 14.42 12.36 14.82
N ALA A 284 15.71 12.69 14.88
CA ALA A 284 16.78 11.69 14.93
C ALA A 284 16.71 10.93 16.27
N PRO A 285 16.57 9.59 16.27
CA PRO A 285 16.48 8.85 17.53
C PRO A 285 17.87 8.71 18.16
N SER A 286 18.05 9.31 19.33
CA SER A 286 19.06 8.90 20.31
C SER A 286 18.68 7.53 20.89
N GLY A 287 19.08 6.47 20.19
CA GLY A 287 19.23 5.12 20.76
C GLY A 287 18.01 4.48 21.43
N THR A 288 16.98 4.11 20.68
CA THR A 288 16.10 2.97 21.06
C THR A 288 15.78 2.08 19.86
N SER A 289 15.73 0.76 20.08
CA SER A 289 15.56 -0.26 19.05
C SER A 289 14.10 -0.46 18.65
N GLY A 290 13.61 0.29 17.66
CA GLY A 290 12.26 0.13 17.09
C GLY A 290 12.26 -0.44 15.66
N ASP A 291 12.20 -1.76 15.51
CA ASP A 291 12.21 -2.44 14.20
C ASP A 291 10.79 -2.55 13.55
N GLY A 292 10.25 -1.46 12.98
CA GLY A 292 9.09 -1.49 12.05
C GLY A 292 8.03 -0.37 12.18
N CYS A 293 6.98 -0.42 11.33
CA CYS A 293 5.70 0.28 11.57
C CYS A 293 5.07 -0.33 12.83
N SER A 294 5.40 0.21 14.00
CA SER A 294 4.74 -0.07 15.26
C SER A 294 3.86 1.12 15.64
N ASP A 295 2.65 0.81 16.05
CA ASP A 295 1.66 1.80 16.50
C ASP A 295 2.13 2.45 17.82
N ALA A 296 1.83 3.73 17.97
CA ALA A 296 2.04 4.45 19.22
C ALA A 296 0.69 5.02 19.66
N GLY A 297 -0.04 4.20 20.42
CA GLY A 297 -1.21 4.62 21.19
C GLY A 297 -2.50 3.86 20.87
N ASP A 298 -2.91 3.04 21.82
CA ASP A 298 -4.26 3.18 22.37
C ASP A 298 -4.22 3.05 23.91
N GLY A 299 -5.26 3.52 24.59
CA GLY A 299 -5.36 3.62 26.04
C GLY A 299 -5.44 2.28 26.79
N GLY A 300 -5.58 2.26 28.11
CA GLY A 300 -5.96 3.39 28.97
C GLY A 300 -6.88 2.97 30.11
N SER A 301 -6.52 1.89 30.82
CA SER A 301 -7.08 1.49 32.12
C SER A 301 -5.89 1.01 32.96
N GLY A 302 -5.61 1.48 34.17
CA GLY A 302 -6.41 2.34 35.03
C GLY A 302 -6.37 1.78 36.45
N GLY A 303 -5.37 2.19 37.25
CA GLY A 303 -5.31 1.89 38.68
C GLY A 303 -4.01 1.23 39.18
N GLY A 304 -3.45 1.81 40.25
CA GLY A 304 -2.72 1.07 41.29
C GLY A 304 -1.20 0.95 41.14
N SER A 305 -0.48 1.71 41.96
CA SER A 305 0.98 1.59 42.14
C SER A 305 1.36 0.53 43.18
N CYS A 306 2.63 0.13 43.14
CA CYS A 306 3.46 -0.49 44.19
C CYS A 306 2.94 -1.70 44.97
N GLY A 307 3.56 -2.86 44.72
CA GLY A 307 3.74 -3.89 45.75
C GLY A 307 4.84 -3.48 46.74
N GLY A 308 4.57 -3.67 48.02
CA GLY A 308 5.49 -3.47 49.14
C GLY A 308 5.05 -4.36 50.31
N GLU A 309 6.00 -4.88 51.08
CA GLU A 309 5.81 -6.01 52.00
C GLU A 309 5.05 -5.62 53.30
N GLY A 310 4.29 -6.54 53.89
CA GLY A 310 3.72 -6.32 55.23
C GLY A 310 2.59 -7.27 55.68
N SER A 311 2.95 -8.31 56.42
CA SER A 311 2.27 -8.87 57.61
C SER A 311 0.73 -8.93 57.73
N GLY A 312 0.21 -10.17 57.84
CA GLY A 312 -0.56 -10.61 59.03
C GLY A 312 -2.10 -10.63 58.99
N CYS A 313 -2.67 -11.75 59.50
CA CYS A 313 -4.07 -12.06 59.87
C CYS A 313 -5.21 -11.77 58.85
N GLY A 314 -6.34 -12.49 58.81
CA GLY A 314 -6.81 -13.71 59.51
C GLY A 314 -8.35 -13.83 59.36
N GLY A 315 -8.93 -15.03 59.54
CA GLY A 315 -10.38 -15.20 59.76
C GLY A 315 -11.25 -15.71 58.59
N ASP A 316 -11.48 -17.03 58.60
CA ASP A 316 -12.75 -17.78 58.49
C ASP A 316 -14.01 -17.29 57.72
N GLY A 317 -14.66 -18.27 57.06
CA GLY A 317 -16.11 -18.32 56.76
C GLY A 317 -16.51 -17.96 55.32
N GLY A 318 -17.44 -18.66 54.64
CA GLY A 318 -18.19 -19.88 54.99
C GLY A 318 -19.54 -19.95 54.25
N GLY A 319 -19.84 -21.07 53.56
CA GLY A 319 -21.10 -21.29 52.81
C GLY A 319 -21.19 -20.54 51.46
N GLY A 320 -21.91 -21.00 50.44
CA GLY A 320 -22.81 -22.14 50.32
C GLY A 320 -24.12 -21.71 49.63
N GLY A 321 -24.51 -22.35 48.53
CA GLY A 321 -25.76 -22.00 47.82
C GLY A 321 -25.86 -22.53 46.38
N GLU A 322 -26.64 -23.59 46.19
CA GLU A 322 -27.03 -24.14 44.88
C GLU A 322 -28.41 -23.62 44.44
N GLY A 323 -28.80 -23.82 43.18
CA GLY A 323 -30.16 -23.62 42.65
C GLY A 323 -30.18 -22.76 41.38
N SER A 324 -30.49 -23.22 40.16
CA SER A 324 -31.58 -24.08 39.60
C SER A 324 -32.79 -23.29 39.07
N GLY A 325 -33.31 -23.71 37.91
CA GLY A 325 -34.57 -23.23 37.30
C GLY A 325 -34.35 -22.27 36.12
N CYS A 326 -34.59 -22.69 34.88
CA CYS A 326 -35.86 -22.57 34.13
C CYS A 326 -36.20 -21.11 33.73
N GLY A 327 -36.67 -20.79 32.53
CA GLY A 327 -37.37 -21.58 31.51
C GLY A 327 -38.68 -20.85 31.20
N GLY A 328 -38.80 -20.24 30.02
CA GLY A 328 -39.93 -19.36 29.69
C GLY A 328 -40.09 -19.18 28.18
N GLU A 329 -41.25 -19.59 27.69
CA GLU A 329 -41.67 -19.55 26.28
C GLU A 329 -42.33 -18.19 25.95
N GLY A 330 -42.62 -17.94 24.66
CA GLY A 330 -43.72 -17.04 24.29
C GLY A 330 -43.55 -16.22 23.01
N SER A 331 -44.27 -16.63 21.96
CA SER A 331 -45.01 -15.81 20.99
C SER A 331 -44.30 -14.70 20.17
N GLY A 332 -44.59 -14.46 18.88
CA GLY A 332 -45.58 -15.06 17.98
C GLY A 332 -46.57 -14.03 17.41
N CYS A 333 -46.25 -13.44 16.25
CA CYS A 333 -47.11 -12.74 15.25
C CYS A 333 -46.17 -11.93 14.30
N GLY A 334 -46.53 -11.53 13.08
CA GLY A 334 -47.74 -11.78 12.29
C GLY A 334 -48.09 -10.58 11.40
N GLY A 335 -48.32 -10.81 10.10
CA GLY A 335 -48.77 -9.82 9.10
C GLY A 335 -47.65 -9.05 8.38
N ASP A 336 -47.77 -8.53 7.15
CA ASP A 336 -48.64 -8.73 5.96
C ASP A 336 -48.72 -7.38 5.20
N GLY A 337 -48.78 -7.42 3.87
CA GLY A 337 -49.10 -6.28 2.99
C GLY A 337 -47.92 -5.36 2.59
N GLY A 338 -47.85 -4.82 1.37
CA GLY A 338 -48.69 -5.03 0.18
C GLY A 338 -48.81 -3.79 -0.72
N GLY A 339 -48.61 -3.94 -2.04
CA GLY A 339 -48.84 -2.92 -3.08
C GLY A 339 -47.80 -1.80 -3.19
N GLY A 340 -47.64 -1.09 -4.32
CA GLY A 340 -48.26 -1.23 -5.65
C GLY A 340 -48.20 0.08 -6.48
N GLY A 341 -48.19 0.00 -7.83
CA GLY A 341 -48.13 1.15 -8.78
C GLY A 341 -46.72 1.73 -8.99
N GLY A 342 -46.26 2.15 -10.17
CA GLY A 342 -46.92 2.63 -11.40
C GLY A 342 -46.83 4.17 -11.44
N ASP A 343 -46.55 4.91 -12.51
CA ASP A 343 -46.24 4.72 -13.94
C ASP A 343 -45.80 6.13 -14.48
N ASP A 344 -45.59 6.31 -15.79
CA ASP A 344 -45.41 7.61 -16.52
C ASP A 344 -44.11 8.42 -16.22
N GLY A 345 -43.52 9.29 -17.04
CA GLY A 345 -43.72 9.82 -18.42
C GLY A 345 -42.91 11.13 -18.57
N GLY A 346 -42.52 11.70 -19.73
CA GLY A 346 -42.58 11.29 -21.14
C GLY A 346 -42.26 12.48 -22.10
N GLY A 347 -41.30 12.35 -23.02
CA GLY A 347 -40.88 13.41 -24.00
C GLY A 347 -39.64 14.23 -23.58
N GLY A 348 -38.97 15.02 -24.45
CA GLY A 348 -39.15 15.23 -25.90
C GLY A 348 -38.56 16.59 -26.37
N GLY A 349 -37.92 16.64 -27.56
CA GLY A 349 -37.36 17.86 -28.19
C GLY A 349 -35.88 18.14 -27.86
N GLY A 350 -35.04 18.70 -28.74
CA GLY A 350 -35.25 19.24 -30.09
C GLY A 350 -34.76 20.70 -30.19
N GLY A 351 -33.78 21.00 -31.07
CA GLY A 351 -33.27 22.36 -31.25
C GLY A 351 -32.02 22.47 -32.17
N ASP A 352 -32.21 23.06 -33.35
CA ASP A 352 -31.17 23.33 -34.36
C ASP A 352 -30.60 24.77 -34.28
N GLY A 353 -29.46 25.00 -34.95
CA GLY A 353 -28.82 26.30 -35.21
C GLY A 353 -27.28 26.19 -35.09
N GLY A 354 -26.42 26.54 -36.06
CA GLY A 354 -26.53 27.54 -37.14
C GLY A 354 -26.07 28.91 -36.64
N GLY A 355 -25.05 29.59 -37.19
CA GLY A 355 -24.11 29.29 -38.28
C GLY A 355 -23.20 30.52 -38.58
N GLY A 356 -22.20 30.36 -39.46
CA GLY A 356 -21.36 31.46 -40.00
C GLY A 356 -20.32 32.09 -39.05
N ASP A 357 -19.37 32.92 -39.51
CA ASP A 357 -18.79 33.05 -40.86
C ASP A 357 -17.53 33.96 -40.81
N GLY A 358 -16.62 33.83 -41.79
CA GLY A 358 -15.48 34.75 -42.02
C GLY A 358 -14.26 34.62 -41.06
N GLY A 359 -13.04 34.97 -41.47
CA GLY A 359 -12.56 35.44 -42.78
C GLY A 359 -11.25 36.23 -42.63
N ASP A 360 -10.29 36.00 -43.55
CA ASP A 360 -9.05 36.76 -43.78
C ASP A 360 -8.01 36.87 -42.62
N GLY A 361 -6.70 36.98 -42.87
CA GLY A 361 -5.96 36.88 -44.14
C GLY A 361 -4.50 37.33 -44.00
N GLY A 362 -3.59 36.80 -44.84
CA GLY A 362 -2.18 37.22 -44.97
C GLY A 362 -1.24 36.85 -43.79
N GLY A 363 0.07 36.71 -43.97
CA GLY A 363 0.86 36.73 -45.21
C GLY A 363 2.36 37.00 -44.94
N CYS A 364 3.21 36.45 -45.80
CA CYS A 364 4.58 36.94 -46.13
C CYS A 364 5.73 36.84 -45.12
N GLY A 365 6.78 36.10 -45.52
CA GLY A 365 8.20 36.34 -45.16
C GLY A 365 8.69 35.82 -43.80
N GLY A 366 9.94 35.40 -43.63
CA GLY A 366 11.02 35.22 -44.61
C GLY A 366 12.42 35.28 -43.99
N CYS A 367 13.33 34.43 -44.47
CA CYS A 367 14.80 34.62 -44.52
C CYS A 367 15.64 34.69 -43.21
N GLY A 368 16.65 33.81 -43.14
CA GLY A 368 17.92 34.00 -42.40
C GLY A 368 17.92 33.61 -40.91
N GLY A 369 19.01 33.10 -40.32
CA GLY A 369 20.31 32.72 -40.90
C GLY A 369 21.48 33.01 -39.95
N CYS A 370 22.38 32.04 -39.77
CA CYS A 370 23.67 32.13 -39.02
C CYS A 370 23.52 32.33 -37.49
N GLY A 371 24.24 31.60 -36.64
CA GLY A 371 25.66 31.81 -36.29
C GLY A 371 25.69 32.62 -34.99
N GLY A 372 26.33 32.22 -33.89
CA GLY A 372 27.58 31.52 -33.74
C GLY A 372 28.48 32.40 -32.86
N ASP A 373 28.55 32.07 -31.56
CA ASP A 373 29.63 32.36 -30.60
C ASP A 373 29.34 31.57 -29.30
#